data_AF-A0A6B8KCH6-F1
#
_entry.id   AF-A0A6B8KCH6-F1
#
_cell.length_a   1.000
_cell.length_b   1.000
_cell.length_c   1.000
_cell.angle_alpha   90.00
_cell.angle_beta   90.00
_cell.angle_gamma   90.00
#
_symmetry.space_group_name_H-M   'P 1'
#
loop_
_entity.id
_entity.type
_entity.pdbx_description
1 polymer ?
#
loop_
_entity_poly.entity_id
_entity_poly.type
_entity_poly.pdbx_seq_one_letter_code
_entity_poly.pdbx_strand_id
1 'polypeptide(L)'
;MARDYAKEYRDYQGTPAQIKKRSERNHARLEAEKKLGKAAIKGKDIGHKKALDNGGSNSASNTKVQSVKSNRGWRAGRKGYSVPNV
;
A
#
# COMPACT_ATOMS: atom_id res chain seq x y z
N MET A 1 -19.84 -19.46 -12.51
CA MET A 1 -20.22 -18.98 -11.17
C MET A 1 -19.79 -17.53 -11.03
N ALA A 2 -20.70 -16.63 -10.64
CA ALA A 2 -20.35 -15.24 -10.36
C ALA A 2 -19.59 -15.15 -9.02
N ARG A 3 -18.60 -14.26 -8.94
CA ARG A 3 -17.84 -14.00 -7.71
C ARG A 3 -18.74 -13.23 -6.73
N ASP A 4 -18.92 -13.75 -5.51
CA ASP A 4 -19.69 -13.07 -4.47
C ASP A 4 -18.84 -12.00 -3.77
N TYR A 5 -18.91 -10.77 -4.29
CA TYR A 5 -18.20 -9.62 -3.74
C TYR A 5 -18.68 -9.22 -2.34
N ALA A 6 -19.96 -9.47 -2.02
CA ALA A 6 -20.51 -9.12 -0.71
C ALA A 6 -19.93 -10.03 0.38
N LYS A 7 -19.83 -11.33 0.09
CA LYS A 7 -19.15 -12.30 0.97
C LYS A 7 -17.67 -11.97 1.13
N GLU A 8 -16.94 -11.67 0.06
CA GLU A 8 -15.51 -11.31 0.14
C GLU A 8 -15.28 -10.05 0.99
N TYR A 9 -16.17 -9.05 0.86
CA TYR A 9 -16.09 -7.87 1.69
C TYR A 9 -16.34 -8.21 3.16
N ARG A 10 -17.42 -8.92 3.49
CA ARG A 10 -17.75 -9.29 4.87
C ARG A 10 -16.64 -10.10 5.52
N ASP A 11 -16.12 -11.09 4.82
CA ASP A 11 -15.20 -12.08 5.39
C ASP A 11 -13.74 -11.57 5.43
N TYR A 12 -13.38 -10.59 4.58
CA TYR A 12 -12.00 -10.09 4.48
C TYR A 12 -11.89 -8.56 4.54
N GLN A 13 -12.38 -7.83 3.53
CA GLN A 13 -12.09 -6.40 3.38
C GLN A 13 -12.75 -5.52 4.46
N GLY A 14 -13.88 -5.97 5.01
CA GLY A 14 -14.66 -5.32 6.07
C GLY A 14 -14.18 -5.69 7.47
N THR A 15 -13.19 -6.58 7.61
CA THR A 15 -12.61 -6.87 8.93
C THR A 15 -11.93 -5.62 9.51
N PRO A 16 -11.96 -5.42 10.85
CA PRO A 16 -11.31 -4.28 11.48
C PRO A 16 -9.83 -4.13 11.11
N ALA A 17 -9.12 -5.26 10.94
CA ALA A 17 -7.73 -5.28 10.52
C ALA A 17 -7.53 -4.70 9.11
N GLN A 18 -8.36 -5.08 8.13
CA GLN A 18 -8.27 -4.54 6.77
C GLN A 18 -8.70 -3.08 6.71
N ILE A 19 -9.72 -2.68 7.48
CA ILE A 19 -10.15 -1.28 7.60
C ILE A 19 -9.02 -0.43 8.19
N LYS A 20 -8.36 -0.89 9.24
CA LYS A 20 -7.20 -0.22 9.84
C LYS A 20 -6.07 -0.05 8.81
N LYS A 21 -5.69 -1.13 8.12
CA LYS A 21 -4.67 -1.08 7.05
C LYS A 21 -5.05 -0.11 5.92
N ARG A 22 -6.32 -0.04 5.54
CA ARG A 22 -6.82 0.93 4.55
C ARG A 22 -6.70 2.36 5.06
N SER A 23 -7.11 2.61 6.30
CA SER A 23 -7.02 3.92 6.95
C SER A 23 -5.58 4.43 6.98
N GLU A 24 -4.64 3.56 7.37
CA GLU A 24 -3.21 3.84 7.38
C GLU A 24 -2.65 4.23 5.99
N ARG A 25 -3.02 3.49 4.94
CA ARG A 25 -2.63 3.83 3.57
C ARG A 25 -3.19 5.17 3.11
N ASN A 26 -4.45 5.46 3.45
CA ASN A 26 -5.08 6.74 3.14
C ASN A 26 -4.37 7.90 3.88
N HIS A 27 -4.01 7.69 5.15
CA HIS A 27 -3.27 8.66 5.93
C HIS A 27 -1.90 8.96 5.28
N ALA A 28 -1.13 7.94 4.91
CA ALA A 28 0.13 8.11 4.20
C ALA A 28 -0.02 8.88 2.88
N ARG A 29 -1.11 8.64 2.13
CA ARG A 29 -1.42 9.38 0.91
C ARG A 29 -1.75 10.85 1.18
N LEU A 30 -2.54 11.13 2.21
CA LEU A 30 -2.86 12.50 2.63
C LEU A 30 -1.61 13.26 3.09
N GLU A 31 -0.71 12.63 3.84
CA GLU A 31 0.55 13.26 4.21
C GLU A 31 1.44 13.59 3.02
N ALA A 32 1.57 12.65 2.08
CA ALA A 32 2.34 12.88 0.86
C ALA A 32 1.72 13.99 0.00
N GLU A 33 0.39 14.06 -0.07
CA GLU A 33 -0.34 15.13 -0.73
C GLU A 33 -0.07 16.49 -0.07
N LYS A 34 -0.11 16.57 1.26
CA LYS A 34 0.20 17.80 2.01
C LYS A 34 1.63 18.29 1.78
N LYS A 35 2.60 17.35 1.66
CA LYS A 35 4.03 17.68 1.52
C LYS A 35 4.46 18.00 0.10
N LEU A 36 3.94 17.28 -0.88
CA LEU A 36 4.41 17.33 -2.27
C LEU A 36 3.39 17.94 -3.23
N GLY A 37 2.14 18.08 -2.79
CA GLY A 37 1.01 18.50 -3.62
C GLY A 37 0.37 17.36 -4.42
N LYS A 38 -0.91 17.54 -4.77
CA LYS A 38 -1.71 16.59 -5.57
C LYS A 38 -1.07 16.24 -6.90
N ALA A 39 -0.43 17.20 -7.56
CA ALA A 39 0.20 17.00 -8.87
C ALA A 39 1.36 15.99 -8.79
N ALA A 40 2.18 16.05 -7.73
CA ALA A 40 3.34 15.20 -7.56
C ALA A 40 2.98 13.72 -7.35
N ILE A 41 1.81 13.43 -6.77
CA ILE A 41 1.30 12.08 -6.47
C ILE A 41 0.30 11.55 -7.50
N LYS A 42 -0.09 12.34 -8.50
CA LYS A 42 -1.05 11.95 -9.52
C LYS A 42 -0.51 10.76 -10.33
N GLY A 43 -1.29 9.68 -10.39
CA GLY A 43 -0.88 8.45 -11.10
C GLY A 43 0.29 7.69 -10.47
N LYS A 44 0.68 8.05 -9.24
CA LYS A 44 1.77 7.42 -8.49
C LYS A 44 1.23 6.71 -7.25
N ASP A 45 1.95 5.66 -6.84
CA ASP A 45 1.70 4.93 -5.61
C ASP A 45 2.57 5.50 -4.48
N ILE A 46 2.11 5.36 -3.24
CA ILE A 46 2.91 5.60 -2.03
C ILE A 46 3.45 4.24 -1.60
N GLY A 47 4.73 3.99 -1.91
CA GLY A 47 5.43 2.78 -1.52
C GLY A 47 6.09 2.94 -0.15
N HIS A 48 6.20 1.84 0.58
CA HIS A 48 7.04 1.78 1.78
C HIS A 48 8.45 1.36 1.39
N LYS A 49 9.49 1.97 1.99
CA LYS A 49 10.89 1.55 1.83
C LYS A 49 11.08 0.19 2.49
N LYS A 50 10.76 0.12 3.79
CA LYS A 50 10.62 -1.11 4.57
C LYS A 50 9.16 -1.51 4.63
N ALA A 51 8.85 -2.74 4.22
CA ALA A 51 7.49 -3.25 4.27
C ALA A 51 6.94 -3.29 5.71
N LEU A 52 5.64 -3.05 5.89
CA LEU A 52 4.99 -3.11 7.21
C LEU A 52 5.17 -4.49 7.86
N ASP A 53 5.09 -5.57 7.07
CA ASP A 53 5.30 -6.94 7.55
C ASP A 53 6.74 -7.20 8.02
N ASN A 54 7.71 -6.40 7.56
CA ASN A 54 9.11 -6.45 7.99
C ASN A 54 9.42 -5.40 9.10
N GLY A 55 8.40 -4.89 9.78
CA GLY A 55 8.55 -3.87 10.83
C GLY A 55 8.81 -2.46 10.30
N GLY A 56 8.36 -2.15 9.09
CA GLY A 56 8.26 -0.78 8.60
C GLY A 56 7.13 0.00 9.27
N SER A 57 7.12 1.31 9.09
CA SER A 57 6.09 2.21 9.64
C SER A 57 5.44 3.06 8.54
N ASN A 58 4.35 3.75 8.87
CA ASN A 58 3.73 4.74 7.97
C ASN A 58 4.37 6.13 8.09
N SER A 59 5.53 6.26 8.74
CA SER A 59 6.20 7.54 8.85
C SER A 59 6.64 8.04 7.49
N ALA A 60 6.67 9.36 7.33
CA ALA A 60 7.14 9.99 6.10
C ALA A 60 8.59 9.59 5.73
N SER A 61 9.41 9.22 6.72
CA SER A 61 10.76 8.69 6.49
C SER A 61 10.75 7.32 5.79
N ASN A 62 9.70 6.51 5.99
CA ASN A 62 9.54 5.19 5.39
C ASN A 62 8.65 5.18 4.14
N THR A 63 7.86 6.23 3.88
CA THR A 63 7.05 6.32 2.65
C THR A 63 7.81 7.04 1.51
N LYS A 64 7.61 6.60 0.27
CA LYS A 64 8.14 7.25 -0.94
C LYS A 64 7.10 7.24 -2.05
N VAL A 65 7.06 8.32 -2.84
CA VAL A 65 6.26 8.38 -4.05
C VAL A 65 6.96 7.58 -5.15
N GLN A 66 6.28 6.60 -5.74
CA GLN A 66 6.84 5.73 -6.78
C GLN A 66 5.89 5.56 -7.96
N SER A 67 6.45 5.23 -9.13
CA SER A 67 5.62 4.83 -10.26
C SER A 67 4.91 3.51 -9.96
N VAL A 68 3.69 3.36 -10.49
CA VAL A 68 2.89 2.14 -10.37
C VAL A 68 3.67 0.90 -10.82
N LYS A 69 4.40 1.01 -11.94
CA LYS A 69 5.23 -0.08 -12.47
C LYS A 69 6.30 -0.52 -11.48
N SER A 70 6.98 0.42 -10.81
CA SER A 70 8.01 0.10 -9.82
C SER A 70 7.41 -0.51 -8.55
N ASN A 71 6.34 0.10 -8.01
CA ASN A 71 5.75 -0.32 -6.74
C ASN A 71 4.93 -1.63 -6.84
N ARG A 72 4.34 -1.94 -7.99
CA ARG A 72 3.59 -3.20 -8.19
C ARG A 72 4.44 -4.29 -8.83
N GLY A 73 5.47 -3.89 -9.59
CA GLY A 73 6.34 -4.79 -10.34
C GLY A 73 7.55 -5.32 -9.58
N TRP A 74 7.82 -4.92 -8.33
CA TRP A 74 9.01 -5.38 -7.58
C TRP A 74 9.07 -6.90 -7.38
N ARG A 75 7.93 -7.59 -7.56
CA ARG A 75 7.80 -9.05 -7.50
C ARG A 75 8.00 -9.77 -8.84
N ALA A 76 8.18 -9.05 -9.96
CA ALA A 76 8.22 -9.65 -11.29
C ALA A 76 9.26 -10.79 -11.37
N GLY A 77 8.78 -12.04 -11.36
CA GLY A 77 9.60 -13.26 -11.41
C GLY A 77 9.90 -13.95 -10.07
N ARG A 78 9.58 -13.36 -8.91
CA ARG A 78 9.82 -13.98 -7.60
C ARG A 78 8.60 -14.77 -7.11
N LYS A 79 8.73 -16.09 -7.00
CA LYS A 79 7.74 -16.98 -6.38
C LYS A 79 7.80 -16.84 -4.85
N GLY A 80 6.65 -16.69 -4.18
CA GLY A 80 6.54 -16.64 -2.72
C GLY A 80 6.45 -15.23 -2.11
N TYR A 81 6.10 -15.14 -0.82
CA TYR A 81 6.00 -13.90 -0.06
C TYR A 81 7.36 -13.50 0.54
N SER A 82 8.35 -13.19 -0.31
CA SER A 82 9.61 -12.61 0.16
C SER A 82 9.55 -11.09 -0.05
N VAL A 83 9.24 -10.36 1.03
CA VAL A 83 9.36 -8.89 1.04
C VAL A 83 10.83 -8.56 1.27
N PRO A 84 11.50 -7.85 0.36
CA PRO A 84 12.92 -7.50 0.51
C PRO A 84 13.14 -6.71 1.80
N ASN A 85 14.19 -7.05 2.53
CA ASN A 85 14.73 -6.18 3.58
C ASN A 85 15.49 -5.04 2.91
N VAL A 86 14.79 -4.00 2.47
CA VAL A 86 15.40 -2.75 2.01
C VAL A 86 15.11 -1.64 3.00
#